data_AF-A0A7K6MLU5-F1
#
_entry.id   AF-A0A7K6MLU5-F1
#
_cell.length_a   1.000
_cell.length_b   1.000
_cell.length_c   1.000
_cell.angle_alpha   90.00
_cell.angle_beta   90.00
_cell.angle_gamma   90.00
#
_symmetry.space_group_name_H-M   'P 1'
#
loop_
_entity.id
_entity.type
_entity.pdbx_description
1 polymer ?
#
loop_
_entity_poly.entity_id
_entity_poly.type
_entity_poly.pdbx_seq_one_letter_code
_entity_poly.pdbx_strand_id
1 'polypeptide(L)'
;GYKQANVVILHKSLADDFEKFCHANDGPLPLLYRSQPGDWKCPSLSSDSDIRTDCLQYRKYEHGACTGSLKSLKEYSEQLQDMVTFYLGCSFSFEKAVQKAGIPIRNVEQKCNVSMYKTSVPCYSISMFHCNLVVTMRPIPESKLGAAVLATSELKEAHGAPVHIGDPGLLGIQDLSKPDYGDPVHLHPGDIPVFWACGVTGVEAIINCRAPLAFTHSPGCMFVTDLKNDNVRSLGGVPQVHCISQDPLHFSIVSAEAAQKIKTLETLIGIDPGERGIGHLRRQGELLGASLAMSHAGSVLITTGFPTHATFQPPEENDGPPGALAIAAMLQALGKQVAIVTDQRAMDLNKKIIEEAVQLGILKKPIPLLSYQRESADSAFMFLCENGNPGRPRFDHLVAIERAGMAADGNYYNARKVNIKHLVDPIDELFLAAQTIPGITTTGVGDGGNELGMGKVKDAVKKHIKNGDVIACDVEADFTIVAGVSNWGGYAIACALYALRCCQSHERYLRRAVGFAPSRRLWLPALPSVAKEEKLLKALVQLGVRSGKTASLEMEVDGLPFYNTHSLMIEKLL
;
A
#
# COMPACT_ATOMS: atom_id res chain seq x y z
N GLY A 1 5.89 31.63 17.35
CA GLY A 1 5.35 30.26 17.45
C GLY A 1 3.91 30.21 16.99
N TYR A 2 3.60 31.01 15.98
CA TYR A 2 2.26 31.21 15.46
C TYR A 2 2.08 30.39 14.19
N LYS A 3 0.85 29.99 13.92
CA LYS A 3 0.50 29.31 12.67
C LYS A 3 0.71 30.27 11.50
N GLN A 4 1.04 29.70 10.37
CA GLN A 4 1.17 30.42 9.11
C GLN A 4 0.24 29.78 8.08
N ALA A 5 -0.28 30.60 7.18
CA ALA A 5 -1.17 30.16 6.12
C ALA A 5 -0.62 30.54 4.75
N ASN A 6 -0.69 29.59 3.83
CA ASN A 6 -0.61 29.86 2.41
C ASN A 6 -1.91 30.57 2.00
N VAL A 7 -1.80 31.56 1.10
CA VAL A 7 -2.95 32.34 0.65
C VAL A 7 -3.18 32.13 -0.84
N VAL A 8 -4.45 31.94 -1.20
CA VAL A 8 -4.98 31.93 -2.57
C VAL A 8 -6.19 32.86 -2.63
N ILE A 9 -6.26 33.73 -3.63
CA ILE A 9 -7.35 34.69 -3.83
C ILE A 9 -7.88 34.54 -5.25
N LEU A 10 -9.18 34.28 -5.36
CA LEU A 10 -9.85 33.97 -6.62
C LEU A 10 -11.18 34.71 -6.72
N HIS A 11 -11.64 34.95 -7.95
CA HIS A 11 -12.99 35.46 -8.17
C HIS A 11 -14.06 34.52 -7.59
N LYS A 12 -15.13 35.07 -7.02
CA LYS A 12 -16.20 34.35 -6.33
C LYS A 12 -16.85 33.24 -7.15
N SER A 13 -16.87 33.37 -8.49
CA SER A 13 -17.39 32.35 -9.40
C SER A 13 -16.61 31.03 -9.38
N LEU A 14 -15.37 31.04 -8.89
CA LEU A 14 -14.50 29.87 -8.79
C LEU A 14 -14.43 29.31 -7.36
N ALA A 15 -14.99 30.03 -6.38
CA ALA A 15 -14.73 29.79 -4.98
C ALA A 15 -15.28 28.43 -4.48
N ASP A 16 -16.51 28.07 -4.88
CA ASP A 16 -17.12 26.81 -4.44
C ASP A 16 -16.41 25.59 -5.02
N ASP A 17 -15.96 25.68 -6.27
CA ASP A 17 -15.19 24.60 -6.90
C ASP A 17 -13.80 24.48 -6.30
N PHE A 18 -13.16 25.61 -5.95
CA PHE A 18 -11.86 25.59 -5.27
C PHE A 18 -11.96 25.05 -3.84
N GLU A 19 -13.02 25.37 -3.09
CA GLU A 19 -13.26 24.80 -1.76
C GLU A 19 -13.45 23.28 -1.83
N LYS A 20 -14.29 22.79 -2.76
CA LYS A 20 -14.43 21.36 -3.01
C LYS A 20 -13.10 20.71 -3.40
N PHE A 21 -12.29 21.38 -4.23
CA PHE A 21 -10.95 20.92 -4.58
C PHE A 21 -10.04 20.84 -3.35
N CYS A 22 -10.07 21.81 -2.45
CA CYS A 22 -9.30 21.77 -1.20
C CYS A 22 -9.73 20.60 -0.32
N HIS A 23 -11.04 20.38 -0.13
CA HIS A 23 -11.55 19.26 0.65
C HIS A 23 -11.24 17.89 0.03
N ALA A 24 -11.26 17.79 -1.30
CA ALA A 24 -10.87 16.58 -2.00
C ALA A 24 -9.35 16.32 -1.92
N ASN A 25 -8.54 17.34 -1.64
CA ASN A 25 -7.08 17.29 -1.61
C ASN A 25 -6.54 17.83 -0.28
N ASP A 26 -7.13 17.34 0.83
CA ASP A 26 -6.91 17.85 2.18
C ASP A 26 -5.47 17.74 2.69
N GLY A 27 -4.69 16.79 2.16
CA GLY A 27 -3.25 16.66 2.44
C GLY A 27 -2.45 17.89 2.02
N PRO A 28 -2.36 18.21 0.71
CA PRO A 28 -1.67 19.41 0.26
C PRO A 28 -2.41 20.72 0.57
N LEU A 29 -3.75 20.71 0.64
CA LEU A 29 -4.59 21.91 0.74
C LEU A 29 -5.49 21.92 1.98
N PRO A 30 -4.94 21.84 3.21
CA PRO A 30 -5.75 21.89 4.42
C PRO A 30 -6.40 23.28 4.56
N LEU A 31 -7.70 23.37 4.30
CA LEU A 31 -8.43 24.65 4.36
C LEU A 31 -8.65 25.07 5.81
N LEU A 32 -8.06 26.21 6.21
CA LEU A 32 -8.22 26.78 7.55
C LEU A 32 -9.37 27.80 7.60
N TYR A 33 -9.50 28.61 6.54
CA TYR A 33 -10.53 29.64 6.46
C TYR A 33 -10.83 30.02 5.00
N ARG A 34 -12.10 30.29 4.73
CA ARG A 34 -12.63 30.85 3.48
C ARG A 34 -13.33 32.17 3.84
N SER A 35 -12.89 33.28 3.23
CA SER A 35 -13.54 34.58 3.42
C SER A 35 -14.90 34.65 2.70
N GLN A 36 -15.72 35.64 3.05
CA GLN A 36 -16.80 36.05 2.16
C GLN A 36 -16.23 36.81 0.94
N PRO A 37 -16.95 36.86 -0.19
CA PRO A 37 -16.56 37.71 -1.31
C PRO A 37 -16.40 39.17 -0.87
N GLY A 38 -15.28 39.79 -1.22
CA GLY A 38 -14.98 41.18 -0.88
C GLY A 38 -14.48 41.42 0.54
N ASP A 39 -14.47 40.40 1.39
CA ASP A 39 -13.94 40.53 2.75
C ASP A 39 -12.42 40.38 2.75
N TRP A 40 -11.75 41.33 3.39
CA TRP A 40 -10.29 41.36 3.53
C TRP A 40 -9.81 40.80 4.86
N LYS A 41 -10.75 40.54 5.78
CA LYS A 41 -10.47 40.06 7.13
C LYS A 41 -10.56 38.53 7.23
N CYS A 42 -9.93 37.98 8.25
CA CYS A 42 -10.01 36.56 8.63
C CYS A 42 -10.11 36.41 10.16
N PRO A 43 -11.24 36.84 10.78
CA PRO A 43 -11.36 36.97 12.23
C PRO A 43 -11.15 35.67 13.02
N SER A 44 -11.30 34.50 12.39
CA SER A 44 -11.01 33.20 13.00
C SER A 44 -9.51 32.89 13.13
N LEU A 45 -8.67 33.55 12.33
CA LEU A 45 -7.22 33.34 12.29
C LEU A 45 -6.45 34.54 12.87
N SER A 46 -6.92 35.76 12.65
CA SER A 46 -6.31 36.98 13.17
C SER A 46 -7.37 38.05 13.45
N SER A 47 -7.21 38.72 14.58
CA SER A 47 -8.13 39.73 15.10
C SER A 47 -8.03 41.09 14.38
N ASP A 48 -6.92 41.38 13.71
CA ASP A 48 -6.64 42.64 13.01
C ASP A 48 -5.99 42.40 11.63
N SER A 49 -6.60 41.53 10.84
CA SER A 49 -6.09 41.15 9.51
C SER A 49 -6.58 42.06 8.38
N ASP A 50 -5.69 42.38 7.44
CA ASP A 50 -5.99 42.91 6.11
C ASP A 50 -5.13 42.19 5.04
N ILE A 51 -5.76 41.27 4.31
CA ILE A 51 -5.04 40.45 3.31
C ILE A 51 -4.46 41.25 2.14
N ARG A 52 -4.70 42.55 2.04
CA ARG A 52 -4.08 43.39 1.01
C ARG A 52 -2.66 43.79 1.38
N THR A 53 -2.26 43.64 2.63
CA THR A 53 -0.95 44.10 3.14
C THR A 53 -0.22 43.09 3.99
N ASP A 54 -0.90 42.07 4.49
CA ASP A 54 -0.36 41.27 5.60
C ASP A 54 0.54 40.10 5.18
N CYS A 55 0.63 39.79 3.87
CA CYS A 55 1.74 39.02 3.32
C CYS A 55 2.87 39.97 2.88
N LEU A 56 4.12 39.59 3.14
CA LEU A 56 5.30 40.37 2.74
C LEU A 56 5.40 40.60 1.22
N GLN A 57 4.91 39.63 0.44
CA GLN A 57 4.87 39.69 -1.00
C GLN A 57 3.78 38.75 -1.54
N TYR A 58 3.12 39.18 -2.61
CA TYR A 58 2.12 38.44 -3.37
C TYR A 58 2.64 38.14 -4.77
N ARG A 59 2.09 37.11 -5.40
CA ARG A 59 2.21 36.83 -6.83
C ARG A 59 0.87 37.06 -7.51
N LYS A 60 0.92 37.75 -8.65
CA LYS A 60 -0.22 37.96 -9.54
C LYS A 60 -0.19 36.93 -10.65
N TYR A 61 -1.33 36.30 -10.91
CA TYR A 61 -1.53 35.36 -12.00
C TYR A 61 -2.65 35.85 -12.92
N GLU A 62 -2.38 35.87 -14.23
CA GLU A 62 -3.36 36.20 -15.26
C GLU A 62 -3.35 35.08 -16.30
N HIS A 63 -4.51 34.44 -16.48
CA HIS A 63 -4.66 33.29 -17.37
C HIS A 63 -3.63 32.17 -17.11
N GLY A 64 -3.25 31.99 -15.85
CA GLY A 64 -2.29 30.98 -15.40
C GLY A 64 -0.82 31.41 -15.48
N ALA A 65 -0.50 32.54 -16.12
CA ALA A 65 0.86 33.08 -16.16
C ALA A 65 1.13 33.96 -14.94
N CYS A 66 2.28 33.78 -14.27
CA CYS A 66 2.73 34.65 -13.19
C CYS A 66 3.21 35.98 -13.79
N THR A 67 2.40 37.04 -13.70
CA THR A 67 2.65 38.34 -14.36
C THR A 67 3.36 39.37 -13.49
N GLY A 68 3.54 39.10 -12.20
CA GLY A 68 4.32 39.99 -11.34
C GLY A 68 4.34 39.60 -9.87
N SER A 69 5.24 40.25 -9.13
CA SER A 69 5.28 40.22 -7.66
C SER A 69 4.88 41.57 -7.10
N LEU A 70 4.01 41.57 -6.09
CA LEU A 70 3.42 42.77 -5.51
C LEU A 70 3.75 42.82 -4.01
N LYS A 71 3.98 44.01 -3.45
CA LYS A 71 4.12 44.19 -1.99
C LYS A 71 2.79 44.46 -1.29
N SER A 72 1.76 44.83 -2.07
CA SER A 72 0.42 45.08 -1.57
C SER A 72 -0.60 44.85 -2.69
N LEU A 73 -1.82 44.48 -2.31
CA LEU A 73 -2.98 44.37 -3.20
C LEU A 73 -3.91 45.59 -3.11
N LYS A 74 -3.51 46.68 -2.46
CA LYS A 74 -4.36 47.89 -2.31
C LYS A 74 -4.79 48.49 -3.64
N GLU A 75 -3.94 48.46 -4.66
CA GLU A 75 -4.25 48.90 -6.03
C GLU A 75 -5.32 48.03 -6.72
N TYR A 76 -5.61 46.85 -6.17
CA TYR A 76 -6.60 45.91 -6.67
C TYR A 76 -7.87 45.88 -5.81
N SER A 77 -8.10 46.88 -4.96
CA SER A 77 -9.21 46.88 -4.00
C SER A 77 -10.59 46.79 -4.68
N GLU A 78 -10.75 47.34 -5.88
CA GLU A 78 -12.00 47.21 -6.66
C GLU A 78 -12.22 45.76 -7.11
N GLN A 79 -11.21 45.14 -7.73
CA GLN A 79 -11.28 43.75 -8.16
C GLN A 79 -11.50 42.80 -6.98
N LEU A 80 -10.89 43.10 -5.83
CA LEU A 80 -11.02 42.29 -4.62
C LEU A 80 -12.44 42.25 -4.05
N GLN A 81 -13.34 43.18 -4.40
CA GLN A 81 -14.74 43.16 -3.97
C GLN A 81 -15.49 41.89 -4.42
N ASP A 82 -15.08 41.32 -5.56
CA ASP A 82 -15.64 40.08 -6.10
C ASP A 82 -14.73 38.88 -5.88
N MET A 83 -13.70 39.00 -5.04
CA MET A 83 -12.77 37.91 -4.74
C MET A 83 -12.97 37.30 -3.36
N VAL A 84 -12.66 36.02 -3.29
CA VAL A 84 -12.66 35.19 -2.08
C VAL A 84 -11.22 34.81 -1.76
N THR A 85 -10.86 34.95 -0.49
CA THR A 85 -9.55 34.59 0.04
C THR A 85 -9.63 33.23 0.75
N PHE A 86 -8.74 32.33 0.39
CA PHE A 86 -8.55 31.02 1.00
C PHE A 86 -7.24 31.01 1.78
N TYR A 87 -7.33 30.67 3.06
CA TYR A 87 -6.21 30.47 3.95
C TYR A 87 -6.01 28.97 4.12
N LEU A 88 -4.90 28.47 3.57
CA LEU A 88 -4.55 27.07 3.58
C LEU A 88 -3.41 26.85 4.58
N GLY A 89 -3.45 25.76 5.33
CA GLY A 89 -2.42 25.42 6.29
C GLY A 89 -1.03 25.29 5.66
N CYS A 90 0.00 25.58 6.45
CA CYS A 90 1.39 25.61 5.99
C CYS A 90 2.30 24.76 6.88
N SER A 91 3.34 24.22 6.25
CA SER A 91 4.33 23.33 6.84
C SER A 91 5.25 23.96 7.89
N PHE A 92 5.17 25.24 8.27
CA PHE A 92 6.16 25.80 9.21
C PHE A 92 6.07 25.27 10.66
N SER A 93 4.93 24.66 11.04
CA SER A 93 4.80 23.92 12.31
C SER A 93 5.56 22.58 12.30
N PHE A 94 5.88 22.06 11.11
CA PHE A 94 6.63 20.82 10.90
C PHE A 94 8.03 20.87 11.51
N GLU A 95 8.81 21.91 11.18
CA GLU A 95 10.25 21.93 11.51
C GLU A 95 10.47 21.93 13.03
N LYS A 96 9.61 22.65 13.75
CA LYS A 96 9.64 22.67 15.22
C LYS A 96 9.28 21.33 15.83
N ALA A 97 8.28 20.63 15.30
CA ALA A 97 7.88 19.32 15.80
C ALA A 97 8.99 18.29 15.58
N VAL A 98 9.62 18.31 14.40
CA VAL A 98 10.70 17.41 14.01
C VAL A 98 11.99 17.70 14.78
N GLN A 99 12.37 18.97 14.94
CA GLN A 99 13.51 19.37 15.79
C GLN A 99 13.30 18.99 17.26
N LYS A 100 12.10 19.19 17.81
CA LYS A 100 11.78 18.79 19.19
C LYS A 100 11.88 17.28 19.41
N ALA A 101 11.63 16.49 18.36
CA ALA A 101 11.84 15.05 18.35
C ALA A 101 13.32 14.65 18.12
N GLY A 102 14.24 15.62 18.07
CA GLY A 102 15.68 15.39 17.90
C GLY A 102 16.06 14.96 16.48
N ILE A 103 15.20 15.20 15.49
CA ILE A 103 15.43 14.80 14.09
C ILE A 103 16.19 15.93 13.38
N PRO A 104 17.31 15.64 12.69
CA PRO A 104 18.05 16.65 11.95
C PRO A 104 17.22 17.17 10.78
N ILE A 105 17.39 18.45 10.44
CA ILE A 105 16.73 19.08 9.30
C ILE A 105 17.82 19.58 8.36
N ARG A 106 18.15 18.76 7.35
CA ARG A 106 19.30 18.96 6.46
C ARG A 106 19.27 20.31 5.73
N ASN A 107 18.10 20.75 5.26
CA ASN A 107 17.99 22.05 4.59
C ASN A 107 18.34 23.23 5.53
N VAL A 108 17.98 23.14 6.81
CA VAL A 108 18.34 24.15 7.81
C VAL A 108 19.84 24.11 8.12
N GLU A 109 20.42 22.92 8.28
CA GLU A 109 21.87 22.73 8.47
C GLU A 109 22.67 23.31 7.29
N GLN A 110 22.16 23.12 6.06
CA GLN A 110 22.77 23.58 4.81
C GLN A 110 22.39 25.02 4.42
N LYS A 111 21.56 25.70 5.22
CA LYS A 111 21.08 27.09 5.00
C LYS A 111 20.43 27.29 3.62
N CYS A 112 19.65 26.31 3.17
CA CYS A 112 18.93 26.35 1.90
C CYS A 112 17.43 26.14 2.11
N ASN A 113 16.63 26.52 1.12
CA ASN A 113 15.20 26.23 1.13
C ASN A 113 14.96 24.73 0.95
N VAL A 114 13.86 24.23 1.51
CA VAL A 114 13.47 22.82 1.33
C VAL A 114 13.23 22.50 -0.15
N SER A 115 13.73 21.35 -0.60
CA SER A 115 13.49 20.85 -1.96
C SER A 115 12.02 20.47 -2.13
N MET A 116 11.41 20.92 -3.23
CA MET A 116 10.03 20.59 -3.58
C MET A 116 9.96 20.04 -5.00
N TYR A 117 9.14 19.01 -5.20
CA TYR A 117 9.05 18.28 -6.46
C TYR A 117 7.59 18.13 -6.89
N LYS A 118 7.34 18.31 -8.18
CA LYS A 118 6.11 17.88 -8.83
C LYS A 118 6.17 16.38 -9.00
N THR A 119 5.16 15.68 -8.49
CA THR A 119 5.07 14.22 -8.60
C THR A 119 4.31 13.81 -9.86
N SER A 120 4.27 12.52 -10.14
CA SER A 120 3.35 11.90 -11.09
C SER A 120 1.96 11.62 -10.48
N VAL A 121 1.75 11.90 -9.20
CA VAL A 121 0.50 11.63 -8.48
C VAL A 121 -0.52 12.73 -8.77
N PRO A 122 -1.64 12.46 -9.47
CA PRO A 122 -2.62 13.48 -9.76
C PRO A 122 -3.44 13.85 -8.53
N CYS A 123 -3.79 15.13 -8.41
CA CYS A 123 -4.83 15.57 -7.49
C CYS A 123 -6.22 15.13 -7.95
N TYR A 124 -7.14 15.00 -6.99
CA TYR A 124 -8.54 14.77 -7.30
C TYR A 124 -9.11 16.02 -7.96
N SER A 125 -9.41 15.91 -9.26
CA SER A 125 -9.88 17.04 -10.07
C SER A 125 -11.31 17.45 -9.70
N ILE A 126 -11.55 18.76 -9.66
CA ILE A 126 -12.88 19.35 -9.50
C ILE A 126 -13.01 20.47 -10.52
N SER A 127 -13.97 20.34 -11.45
CA SER A 127 -14.21 21.37 -12.47
C SER A 127 -12.91 21.71 -13.22
N MET A 128 -12.52 22.98 -13.28
CA MET A 128 -11.27 23.44 -13.89
C MET A 128 -10.01 23.24 -13.03
N PHE A 129 -10.14 22.84 -11.76
CA PHE A 129 -9.00 22.63 -10.88
C PHE A 129 -8.46 21.21 -11.03
N HIS A 130 -7.26 21.12 -11.59
CA HIS A 130 -6.49 19.89 -11.73
C HIS A 130 -4.99 20.22 -11.68
N CYS A 131 -4.20 19.37 -11.05
CA CYS A 131 -2.73 19.44 -11.05
C CYS A 131 -2.17 18.12 -10.51
N ASN A 132 -0.86 17.96 -10.55
CA ASN A 132 -0.19 16.91 -9.80
C ASN A 132 0.17 17.42 -8.40
N LEU A 133 0.19 16.50 -7.45
CA LEU A 133 0.65 16.75 -6.09
C LEU A 133 2.10 17.25 -6.12
N VAL A 134 2.34 18.34 -5.39
CA VAL A 134 3.70 18.81 -5.08
C VAL A 134 4.05 18.35 -3.68
N VAL A 135 5.27 17.84 -3.51
CA VAL A 135 5.79 17.36 -2.22
C VAL A 135 7.03 18.12 -1.82
N THR A 136 7.24 18.27 -0.51
CA THR A 136 8.55 18.63 0.07
C THR A 136 9.30 17.36 0.43
N MET A 137 10.61 17.32 0.15
CA MET A 137 11.47 16.19 0.53
C MET A 137 12.39 16.62 1.67
N ARG A 138 12.54 15.76 2.69
CA ARG A 138 13.57 15.92 3.71
C ARG A 138 14.31 14.60 3.92
N PRO A 139 15.65 14.62 3.94
CA PRO A 139 16.44 13.46 4.33
C PRO A 139 16.28 13.18 5.83
N ILE A 140 15.85 11.98 6.19
CA ILE A 140 15.68 11.56 7.58
C ILE A 140 16.52 10.30 7.84
N PRO A 141 17.36 10.26 8.90
CA PRO A 141 18.06 9.04 9.28
C PRO A 141 17.07 7.88 9.47
N GLU A 142 17.39 6.68 8.95
CA GLU A 142 16.47 5.53 8.99
C GLU A 142 15.92 5.24 10.41
N SER A 143 16.80 5.29 11.42
CA SER A 143 16.47 5.10 12.84
C SER A 143 15.46 6.13 13.40
N LYS A 144 15.22 7.23 12.70
CA LYS A 144 14.32 8.32 13.10
C LYS A 144 13.03 8.39 12.28
N LEU A 145 12.81 7.50 11.31
CA LEU A 145 11.59 7.49 10.49
C LEU A 145 10.31 7.39 11.33
N GLY A 146 10.27 6.47 12.30
CA GLY A 146 9.11 6.34 13.20
C GLY A 146 8.83 7.61 14.01
N ALA A 147 9.88 8.25 14.52
CA ALA A 147 9.74 9.51 15.25
C ALA A 147 9.27 10.66 14.35
N ALA A 148 9.75 10.72 13.09
CA ALA A 148 9.33 11.72 12.11
C ALA A 148 7.84 11.58 11.76
N VAL A 149 7.39 10.36 11.52
CA VAL A 149 5.97 10.06 11.27
C VAL A 149 5.12 10.43 12.48
N LEU A 150 5.53 10.02 13.68
CA LEU A 150 4.80 10.32 14.92
C LEU A 150 4.69 11.83 15.17
N ALA A 151 5.78 12.57 15.01
CA ALA A 151 5.82 14.01 15.23
C ALA A 151 4.92 14.80 14.26
N THR A 152 4.66 14.26 13.07
CA THR A 152 3.99 14.98 11.97
C THR A 152 2.55 14.51 11.74
N SER A 153 2.20 13.27 12.11
CA SER A 153 0.86 12.69 11.87
C SER A 153 -0.28 13.49 12.50
N GLU A 154 -0.03 14.13 13.63
CA GLU A 154 -1.01 14.94 14.36
C GLU A 154 -1.21 16.34 13.76
N LEU A 155 -0.30 16.80 12.91
CA LEU A 155 -0.32 18.14 12.31
C LEU A 155 -1.22 18.18 11.06
N LYS A 156 -2.48 17.74 11.16
CA LYS A 156 -3.41 17.64 10.01
C LYS A 156 -3.61 18.98 9.29
N GLU A 157 -3.67 20.08 10.05
CA GLU A 157 -3.75 21.45 9.54
C GLU A 157 -2.43 21.96 8.92
N ALA A 158 -1.37 21.15 8.89
CA ALA A 158 -0.07 21.47 8.30
C ALA A 158 0.48 20.27 7.51
N HIS A 159 -0.37 19.70 6.65
CA HIS A 159 -0.10 18.56 5.75
C HIS A 159 0.05 17.20 6.41
N GLY A 160 0.15 17.09 7.74
CA GLY A 160 0.10 15.83 8.48
C GLY A 160 1.26 14.86 8.24
N ALA A 161 0.96 13.56 8.30
CA ALA A 161 1.93 12.48 8.09
C ALA A 161 2.56 12.52 6.68
N PRO A 162 3.75 11.93 6.49
CA PRO A 162 4.35 11.79 5.17
C PRO A 162 3.40 11.12 4.18
N VAL A 163 3.58 11.43 2.90
CA VAL A 163 2.87 10.79 1.80
C VAL A 163 3.71 9.70 1.14
N HIS A 164 5.03 9.71 1.32
CA HIS A 164 5.93 8.68 0.81
C HIS A 164 7.24 8.63 1.62
N ILE A 165 7.85 7.45 1.72
CA ILE A 165 9.11 7.18 2.39
C ILE A 165 9.88 6.16 1.54
N GLY A 166 11.08 6.51 1.10
CA GLY A 166 11.93 5.66 0.26
C GLY A 166 12.21 6.26 -1.11
N ASP A 167 12.16 5.40 -2.13
CA ASP A 167 12.61 5.70 -3.48
C ASP A 167 11.78 6.80 -4.19
N PRO A 168 12.42 7.90 -4.64
CA PRO A 168 11.72 9.01 -5.30
C PRO A 168 11.04 8.63 -6.63
N GLY A 169 11.50 7.58 -7.31
CA GLY A 169 10.95 7.09 -8.57
C GLY A 169 9.51 6.61 -8.43
N LEU A 170 9.12 6.10 -7.26
CA LEU A 170 7.73 5.74 -6.93
C LEU A 170 6.76 6.94 -6.88
N LEU A 171 7.30 8.17 -6.83
CA LEU A 171 6.55 9.42 -7.00
C LEU A 171 6.77 10.06 -8.38
N GLY A 172 7.48 9.40 -9.30
CA GLY A 172 7.86 9.93 -10.60
C GLY A 172 9.04 10.92 -10.57
N ILE A 173 9.75 11.02 -9.44
CA ILE A 173 10.89 11.94 -9.28
C ILE A 173 12.17 11.20 -9.67
N GLN A 174 12.81 11.62 -10.76
CA GLN A 174 13.98 10.93 -11.33
C GLN A 174 15.32 11.42 -10.76
N ASP A 175 15.40 12.67 -10.31
CA ASP A 175 16.66 13.31 -9.93
C ASP A 175 16.44 14.27 -8.76
N LEU A 176 16.84 13.86 -7.55
CA LEU A 176 16.72 14.69 -6.35
C LEU A 176 17.60 15.95 -6.41
N SER A 177 18.61 16.02 -7.28
CA SER A 177 19.44 17.22 -7.40
C SER A 177 18.76 18.38 -8.14
N LYS A 178 17.58 18.14 -8.74
CA LYS A 178 16.83 19.11 -9.56
C LYS A 178 15.41 19.31 -9.03
N PRO A 179 15.23 19.99 -7.89
CA PRO A 179 13.90 20.31 -7.41
C PRO A 179 13.18 21.29 -8.36
N ASP A 180 11.86 21.14 -8.48
CA ASP A 180 11.01 22.08 -9.23
C ASP A 180 10.89 23.43 -8.52
N TYR A 181 10.99 23.43 -7.18
CA TYR A 181 11.03 24.64 -6.36
C TYR A 181 11.96 24.48 -5.17
N GLY A 182 12.50 25.60 -4.70
CA GLY A 182 13.46 25.64 -3.59
C GLY A 182 14.85 25.27 -4.07
N ASP A 183 15.67 24.78 -3.14
CA ASP A 183 17.08 24.49 -3.38
C ASP A 183 17.34 22.98 -3.23
N PRO A 184 18.35 22.42 -3.91
CA PRO A 184 18.74 21.02 -3.72
C PRO A 184 19.30 20.81 -2.31
N VAL A 185 18.87 19.73 -1.65
CA VAL A 185 19.32 19.33 -0.31
C VAL A 185 20.12 18.04 -0.41
N HIS A 186 21.34 18.04 0.11
CA HIS A 186 22.20 16.86 0.12
C HIS A 186 21.84 15.91 1.25
N LEU A 187 21.74 14.61 0.94
CA LEU A 187 21.54 13.54 1.90
C LEU A 187 22.87 13.16 2.57
N HIS A 188 22.83 12.77 3.84
CA HIS A 188 23.97 12.09 4.49
C HIS A 188 23.85 10.57 4.32
N PRO A 189 24.96 9.81 4.45
CA PRO A 189 24.90 8.35 4.48
C PRO A 189 23.91 7.84 5.55
N GLY A 190 22.99 6.95 5.15
CA GLY A 190 21.94 6.41 6.03
C GLY A 190 20.69 7.29 6.18
N ASP A 191 20.64 8.46 5.53
CA ASP A 191 19.40 9.22 5.39
C ASP A 191 18.51 8.57 4.31
N ILE A 192 17.21 8.48 4.60
CA ILE A 192 16.16 8.06 3.68
C ILE A 192 15.37 9.30 3.22
N PRO A 193 15.09 9.46 1.92
CA PRO A 193 14.18 10.50 1.44
C PRO A 193 12.77 10.31 2.01
N VAL A 194 12.22 11.34 2.65
CA VAL A 194 10.84 11.35 3.14
C VAL A 194 10.08 12.53 2.54
N PHE A 195 8.87 12.29 2.06
CA PHE A 195 8.08 13.25 1.31
C PHE A 195 6.79 13.60 2.05
N TRP A 196 6.50 14.90 2.15
CA TRP A 196 5.24 15.43 2.68
C TRP A 196 4.52 16.25 1.62
N ALA A 197 3.18 16.20 1.60
CA ALA A 197 2.40 17.07 0.74
C ALA A 197 2.73 18.54 0.99
N CYS A 198 2.65 19.36 -0.06
CA CYS A 198 3.05 20.77 -0.02
C CYS A 198 1.94 21.69 -0.53
N GLY A 199 1.76 22.83 0.15
CA GLY A 199 0.83 23.89 -0.27
C GLY A 199 1.13 24.52 -1.63
N VAL A 200 2.33 24.33 -2.19
CA VAL A 200 2.66 24.73 -3.58
C VAL A 200 1.77 24.01 -4.61
N THR A 201 1.18 22.87 -4.25
CA THR A 201 0.11 22.22 -5.04
C THR A 201 -1.04 23.19 -5.37
N GLY A 202 -1.35 24.12 -4.45
CA GLY A 202 -2.39 25.14 -4.68
C GLY A 202 -1.98 26.12 -5.77
N VAL A 203 -0.70 26.49 -5.84
CA VAL A 203 -0.16 27.36 -6.90
C VAL A 203 -0.26 26.67 -8.26
N GLU A 204 0.05 25.37 -8.34
CA GLU A 204 -0.13 24.58 -9.56
C GLU A 204 -1.59 24.50 -10.01
N ALA A 205 -2.52 24.35 -9.05
CA ALA A 205 -3.95 24.39 -9.36
C ALA A 205 -4.38 25.76 -9.94
N ILE A 206 -3.81 26.87 -9.45
CA ILE A 206 -4.09 28.22 -9.98
C ILE A 206 -3.50 28.43 -11.38
N ILE A 207 -2.28 27.94 -11.62
CA ILE A 207 -1.67 27.98 -12.95
C ILE A 207 -2.54 27.23 -13.97
N ASN A 208 -3.03 26.05 -13.59
CA ASN A 208 -3.81 25.19 -14.49
C ASN A 208 -5.26 25.66 -14.68
N CYS A 209 -5.90 26.27 -13.69
CA CYS A 209 -7.27 26.75 -13.84
C CYS A 209 -7.38 27.95 -14.80
N ARG A 210 -6.26 28.65 -15.06
CA ARG A 210 -6.16 29.79 -15.99
C ARG A 210 -7.23 30.87 -15.75
N ALA A 211 -7.55 31.12 -14.49
CA ALA A 211 -8.43 32.20 -14.09
C ALA A 211 -7.96 33.55 -14.68
N PRO A 212 -8.86 34.46 -15.08
CA PRO A 212 -8.47 35.77 -15.62
C PRO A 212 -7.56 36.56 -14.69
N LEU A 213 -7.82 36.46 -13.37
CA LEU A 213 -7.00 37.06 -12.34
C LEU A 213 -7.04 36.20 -11.08
N ALA A 214 -5.88 35.93 -10.51
CA ALA A 214 -5.72 35.29 -9.21
C ALA A 214 -4.51 35.88 -8.48
N PHE A 215 -4.53 35.81 -7.15
CA PHE A 215 -3.38 36.18 -6.34
C PHE A 215 -3.01 35.04 -5.40
N THR A 216 -1.72 34.88 -5.14
CA THR A 216 -1.21 34.05 -4.05
C THR A 216 -0.21 34.86 -3.24
N HIS A 217 0.16 34.36 -2.07
CA HIS A 217 1.43 34.80 -1.47
C HIS A 217 2.64 34.31 -2.31
N SER A 218 3.78 34.99 -2.19
CA SER A 218 5.06 34.47 -2.70
C SER A 218 5.59 33.36 -1.79
N PRO A 219 6.29 32.32 -2.32
CA PRO A 219 6.93 31.31 -1.48
C PRO A 219 7.83 31.94 -0.40
N GLY A 220 7.66 31.53 0.86
CA GLY A 220 8.39 32.11 2.00
C GLY A 220 7.76 33.39 2.59
N CYS A 221 6.71 33.94 1.98
CA CYS A 221 6.02 35.16 2.41
C CYS A 221 4.59 34.88 2.94
N MET A 222 4.41 33.80 3.70
CA MET A 222 3.11 33.35 4.21
C MET A 222 2.44 34.37 5.14
N PHE A 223 1.10 34.29 5.24
CA PHE A 223 0.32 35.05 6.21
C PHE A 223 0.53 34.49 7.62
N VAL A 224 0.86 35.34 8.59
CA VAL A 224 1.08 34.94 9.99
C VAL A 224 -0.22 35.17 10.77
N THR A 225 -0.69 34.15 11.50
CA THR A 225 -1.96 34.22 12.25
C THR A 225 -1.73 34.54 13.73
N ASP A 226 -2.80 34.86 14.46
CA ASP A 226 -2.77 35.02 15.92
C ASP A 226 -2.81 33.67 16.66
N LEU A 227 -3.11 32.58 15.94
CA LEU A 227 -3.21 31.24 16.51
C LEU A 227 -1.82 30.67 16.82
N LYS A 228 -1.65 30.15 18.03
CA LYS A 228 -0.43 29.40 18.38
C LYS A 228 -0.48 27.99 17.81
N ASN A 229 0.70 27.40 17.62
CA ASN A 229 0.84 25.97 17.36
C ASN A 229 0.55 25.19 18.65
N ASP A 230 -0.72 25.05 19.02
CA ASP A 230 -1.12 24.21 20.14
C ASP A 230 -1.21 22.76 19.65
N ASN A 231 -0.35 21.91 20.22
CA ASN A 231 -0.34 20.48 19.94
C ASN A 231 -1.56 19.83 20.59
N VAL A 232 -2.72 19.86 19.92
CA VAL A 232 -3.84 18.99 20.30
C VAL A 232 -3.44 17.58 19.91
N ARG A 233 -3.15 16.73 20.89
CA ARG A 233 -2.98 15.29 20.68
C ARG A 233 -4.35 14.73 20.28
N SER A 234 -4.50 14.26 19.04
CA SER A 234 -5.69 13.52 18.66
C SER A 234 -5.62 12.10 19.20
N LEU A 235 -6.79 11.46 19.32
CA LEU A 235 -6.98 10.08 19.76
C LEU A 235 -6.57 9.04 18.68
N GLY A 236 -5.72 9.42 17.72
CA GLY A 236 -5.23 8.53 16.68
C GLY A 236 -4.20 7.54 17.22
N GLY A 237 -4.27 6.29 16.76
CA GLY A 237 -3.29 5.27 17.11
C GLY A 237 -1.86 5.63 16.74
N VAL A 238 -0.91 5.23 17.58
CA VAL A 238 0.53 5.49 17.38
C VAL A 238 0.97 4.89 16.03
N PRO A 239 1.42 5.68 15.05
CA PRO A 239 1.86 5.15 13.76
C PRO A 239 3.19 4.38 13.89
N GLN A 240 3.33 3.35 13.06
CA GLN A 240 4.53 2.54 12.89
C GLN A 240 4.96 2.58 11.42
N VAL A 241 6.28 2.50 11.20
CA VAL A 241 6.89 2.50 9.86
C VAL A 241 7.55 1.14 9.64
N HIS A 242 7.28 0.53 8.49
CA HIS A 242 7.78 -0.80 8.13
C HIS A 242 8.39 -0.76 6.74
N CYS A 243 9.59 -1.30 6.59
CA CYS A 243 10.18 -1.52 5.27
C CYS A 243 9.45 -2.69 4.59
N ILE A 244 8.99 -2.48 3.36
CA ILE A 244 8.22 -3.47 2.59
C ILE A 244 8.89 -3.89 1.29
N SER A 245 9.93 -3.17 0.85
CA SER A 245 10.81 -3.56 -0.25
C SER A 245 12.16 -2.88 -0.08
N GLN A 246 13.22 -3.56 -0.50
CA GLN A 246 14.59 -3.01 -0.57
C GLN A 246 14.94 -2.50 -1.97
N ASP A 247 14.26 -3.01 -3.01
CA ASP A 247 14.49 -2.63 -4.40
C ASP A 247 13.17 -2.51 -5.20
N PRO A 248 12.68 -1.28 -5.46
CA PRO A 248 13.17 -0.03 -4.89
C PRO A 248 12.87 0.03 -3.38
N LEU A 249 13.72 0.76 -2.64
CA LEU A 249 13.52 0.95 -1.20
C LEU A 249 12.17 1.61 -0.93
N HIS A 250 11.29 0.93 -0.20
CA HIS A 250 9.94 1.43 0.06
C HIS A 250 9.48 1.08 1.47
N PHE A 251 8.94 2.07 2.17
CA PHE A 251 8.34 1.89 3.48
C PHE A 251 6.84 2.18 3.46
N SER A 252 6.12 1.52 4.37
CA SER A 252 4.70 1.69 4.62
C SER A 252 4.43 2.17 6.03
N ILE A 253 3.28 2.83 6.23
CA ILE A 253 2.83 3.34 7.52
C ILE A 253 1.55 2.62 7.94
N VAL A 254 1.45 2.23 9.20
CA VAL A 254 0.24 1.59 9.79
C VAL A 254 0.06 2.03 11.24
N SER A 255 -1.16 2.06 11.76
CA SER A 255 -1.36 2.31 13.20
C SER A 255 -0.95 1.09 14.03
N ALA A 256 -0.49 1.32 15.26
CA ALA A 256 -0.13 0.26 16.19
C ALA A 256 -1.31 -0.71 16.45
N GLU A 257 -2.56 -0.23 16.46
CA GLU A 257 -3.70 -1.12 16.68
C GLU A 257 -3.94 -2.05 15.48
N ALA A 258 -3.86 -1.53 14.25
CA ALA A 258 -4.00 -2.35 13.05
C ALA A 258 -2.85 -3.36 12.92
N ALA A 259 -1.61 -2.93 13.17
CA ALA A 259 -0.46 -3.82 13.22
C ALA A 259 -0.64 -4.93 14.28
N GLN A 260 -1.16 -4.58 15.47
CA GLN A 260 -1.40 -5.56 16.52
C GLN A 260 -2.49 -6.57 16.15
N LYS A 261 -3.59 -6.13 15.51
CA LYS A 261 -4.61 -7.04 14.98
C LYS A 261 -4.01 -8.05 14.00
N ILE A 262 -3.16 -7.59 13.09
CA ILE A 262 -2.52 -8.46 12.10
C ILE A 262 -1.56 -9.45 12.77
N LYS A 263 -0.80 -9.01 13.78
CA LYS A 263 0.04 -9.93 14.59
C LYS A 263 -0.80 -10.99 15.33
N THR A 264 -1.99 -10.62 15.80
CA THR A 264 -2.93 -11.59 16.39
C THR A 264 -3.40 -12.61 15.34
N LEU A 265 -3.73 -12.17 14.11
CA LEU A 265 -4.08 -13.09 13.01
C LEU A 265 -2.92 -14.05 12.72
N GLU A 266 -1.69 -13.56 12.62
CA GLU A 266 -0.48 -14.37 12.41
C GLU A 266 -0.29 -15.43 13.50
N THR A 267 -0.56 -15.06 14.75
CA THR A 267 -0.49 -15.99 15.88
C THR A 267 -1.57 -17.08 15.80
N LEU A 268 -2.79 -16.71 15.41
CA LEU A 268 -3.93 -17.63 15.30
C LEU A 268 -3.71 -18.67 14.20
N ILE A 269 -3.27 -18.26 13.01
CA ILE A 269 -3.02 -19.20 11.91
C ILE A 269 -1.82 -20.10 12.18
N GLY A 270 -0.88 -19.70 13.03
CA GLY A 270 0.28 -20.49 13.41
C GLY A 270 0.00 -21.58 14.46
N ILE A 271 -1.27 -21.89 14.75
CA ILE A 271 -1.65 -23.06 15.56
C ILE A 271 -1.47 -24.31 14.70
N ASP A 272 -0.90 -25.37 15.27
CA ASP A 272 -0.53 -26.61 14.57
C ASP A 272 -1.34 -27.83 15.06
N PRO A 273 -2.64 -27.93 14.73
CA PRO A 273 -3.44 -29.09 15.13
C PRO A 273 -3.04 -30.36 14.38
N GLY A 274 -2.28 -30.24 13.28
CA GLY A 274 -1.73 -31.36 12.54
C GLY A 274 -0.47 -31.98 13.17
N GLU A 275 0.08 -31.34 14.21
CA GLU A 275 1.34 -31.68 14.89
C GLU A 275 2.51 -31.88 13.91
N ARG A 276 2.58 -31.03 12.88
CA ARG A 276 3.61 -31.09 11.84
C ARG A 276 4.97 -30.57 12.32
N GLY A 277 5.00 -29.77 13.37
CA GLY A 277 6.21 -29.10 13.89
C GLY A 277 6.39 -27.69 13.36
N ILE A 278 5.36 -27.10 12.73
CA ILE A 278 5.46 -25.77 12.09
C ILE A 278 5.72 -24.63 13.07
N GLY A 279 5.49 -24.86 14.37
CA GLY A 279 5.79 -23.89 15.42
C GLY A 279 7.24 -23.41 15.40
N HIS A 280 8.17 -24.26 14.93
CA HIS A 280 9.59 -23.96 14.75
C HIS A 280 9.91 -23.14 13.48
N LEU A 281 9.00 -23.11 12.51
CA LEU A 281 9.18 -22.40 11.24
C LEU A 281 8.69 -20.94 11.34
N ARG A 282 7.88 -20.62 12.34
CA ARG A 282 7.24 -19.30 12.47
C ARG A 282 8.27 -18.17 12.59
N ARG A 283 8.08 -17.13 11.78
CA ARG A 283 8.79 -15.86 11.86
C ARG A 283 7.77 -14.76 12.16
N GLN A 284 8.11 -13.83 13.05
CA GLN A 284 7.18 -12.77 13.45
C GLN A 284 7.15 -11.65 12.41
N GLY A 285 5.96 -11.15 12.11
CA GLY A 285 5.73 -9.96 11.29
C GLY A 285 5.73 -10.23 9.78
N GLU A 286 5.80 -11.48 9.33
CA GLU A 286 5.76 -11.85 7.92
C GLU A 286 4.38 -11.55 7.31
N LEU A 287 3.29 -11.85 8.04
CA LEU A 287 1.92 -11.52 7.61
C LEU A 287 1.72 -10.00 7.50
N LEU A 288 2.28 -9.23 8.44
CA LEU A 288 2.22 -7.77 8.42
C LEU A 288 3.00 -7.20 7.22
N GLY A 289 4.23 -7.66 7.01
CA GLY A 289 5.06 -7.26 5.88
C GLY A 289 4.40 -7.56 4.53
N ALA A 290 3.96 -8.81 4.34
CA ALA A 290 3.26 -9.26 3.13
C ALA A 290 2.00 -8.43 2.86
N SER A 291 1.16 -8.25 3.87
CA SER A 291 -0.11 -7.51 3.73
C SER A 291 0.12 -6.03 3.44
N LEU A 292 1.17 -5.42 4.02
CA LEU A 292 1.56 -4.05 3.70
C LEU A 292 2.11 -3.96 2.28
N ALA A 293 2.99 -4.86 1.84
CA ALA A 293 3.51 -4.85 0.47
C ALA A 293 2.36 -5.00 -0.56
N MET A 294 1.48 -5.98 -0.35
CA MET A 294 0.33 -6.26 -1.20
C MET A 294 -0.73 -5.14 -1.18
N SER A 295 -0.82 -4.35 -0.10
CA SER A 295 -1.72 -3.18 -0.06
C SER A 295 -1.24 -2.05 -0.98
N HIS A 296 0.07 -1.95 -1.25
CA HIS A 296 0.64 -1.02 -2.24
C HIS A 296 0.59 -1.54 -3.68
N ALA A 297 0.55 -2.86 -3.89
CA ALA A 297 0.50 -3.47 -5.23
C ALA A 297 -0.76 -3.08 -6.02
N GLY A 298 -0.61 -2.69 -7.29
CA GLY A 298 -1.70 -2.50 -8.25
C GLY A 298 -2.15 -3.81 -8.91
N SER A 299 -1.20 -4.72 -9.16
CA SER A 299 -1.43 -6.04 -9.76
C SER A 299 -0.77 -7.17 -8.97
N VAL A 300 -1.51 -8.27 -8.76
CA VAL A 300 -1.04 -9.43 -7.98
C VAL A 300 -1.21 -10.72 -8.80
N LEU A 301 -0.16 -11.53 -8.85
CA LEU A 301 -0.20 -12.87 -9.41
C LEU A 301 -0.25 -13.90 -8.28
N ILE A 302 -1.25 -14.77 -8.29
CA ILE A 302 -1.42 -15.81 -7.26
C ILE A 302 -1.14 -17.17 -7.91
N THR A 303 -0.46 -18.07 -7.21
CA THR A 303 -0.32 -19.47 -7.58
C THR A 303 -0.68 -20.37 -6.42
N THR A 304 -1.34 -21.48 -6.73
CA THR A 304 -1.78 -22.49 -5.77
C THR A 304 -1.95 -23.81 -6.49
N GLY A 305 -1.84 -24.92 -5.75
CA GLY A 305 -2.04 -26.25 -6.27
C GLY A 305 -0.87 -27.15 -5.90
N PHE A 306 -1.19 -28.19 -5.13
CA PHE A 306 -0.26 -29.21 -4.70
C PHE A 306 -0.78 -30.59 -5.12
N PRO A 307 -0.10 -31.30 -6.06
CA PRO A 307 -0.52 -32.62 -6.47
C PRO A 307 -0.01 -33.69 -5.48
N THR A 308 -0.84 -34.02 -4.50
CA THR A 308 -0.47 -34.97 -3.43
C THR A 308 -0.82 -36.42 -3.76
N HIS A 309 -1.84 -36.64 -4.60
CA HIS A 309 -2.42 -37.97 -4.84
C HIS A 309 -2.37 -38.39 -6.31
N ALA A 310 -1.19 -38.76 -6.80
CA ALA A 310 -0.94 -39.11 -8.20
C ALA A 310 -1.80 -40.27 -8.77
N THR A 311 -2.46 -41.07 -7.93
CA THR A 311 -3.36 -42.16 -8.34
C THR A 311 -4.80 -41.72 -8.58
N PHE A 312 -5.14 -40.46 -8.27
CA PHE A 312 -6.48 -39.90 -8.46
C PHE A 312 -6.46 -38.80 -9.53
N GLN A 313 -7.63 -38.53 -10.09
CA GLN A 313 -7.85 -37.43 -11.03
C GLN A 313 -9.03 -36.58 -10.52
N PRO A 314 -8.83 -35.30 -10.19
CA PRO A 314 -7.55 -34.60 -10.12
C PRO A 314 -6.61 -35.10 -9.00
N PRO A 315 -5.27 -34.98 -9.14
CA PRO A 315 -4.31 -35.27 -8.08
C PRO A 315 -4.13 -34.12 -7.08
N GLU A 316 -4.65 -32.93 -7.39
CA GLU A 316 -4.61 -31.73 -6.54
C GLU A 316 -5.35 -31.94 -5.22
N GLU A 317 -4.81 -31.33 -4.16
CA GLU A 317 -5.47 -31.29 -2.85
C GLU A 317 -6.30 -30.02 -2.62
N ASN A 318 -7.07 -30.03 -1.53
CA ASN A 318 -7.99 -28.96 -1.16
C ASN A 318 -7.42 -27.91 -0.20
N ASP A 319 -6.17 -28.06 0.26
CA ASP A 319 -5.43 -26.96 0.88
C ASP A 319 -4.80 -26.07 -0.20
N GLY A 320 -4.90 -24.75 -0.04
CA GLY A 320 -4.47 -23.76 -1.02
C GLY A 320 -5.59 -23.02 -1.77
N PRO A 321 -6.40 -23.71 -2.61
CA PRO A 321 -7.35 -23.03 -3.48
C PRO A 321 -8.36 -22.13 -2.75
N PRO A 322 -8.96 -22.55 -1.61
CA PRO A 322 -9.79 -21.65 -0.82
C PRO A 322 -9.09 -20.39 -0.32
N GLY A 323 -7.86 -20.53 0.20
CA GLY A 323 -7.05 -19.39 0.63
C GLY A 323 -6.71 -18.44 -0.53
N ALA A 324 -6.31 -18.99 -1.69
CA ALA A 324 -6.03 -18.23 -2.90
C ALA A 324 -7.24 -17.40 -3.35
N LEU A 325 -8.43 -18.01 -3.36
CA LEU A 325 -9.67 -17.35 -3.74
C LEU A 325 -10.10 -16.27 -2.72
N ALA A 326 -9.85 -16.47 -1.42
CA ALA A 326 -10.11 -15.47 -0.40
C ALA A 326 -9.21 -14.21 -0.57
N ILE A 327 -7.92 -14.41 -0.85
CA ILE A 327 -7.00 -13.33 -1.20
C ILE A 327 -7.52 -12.60 -2.43
N ALA A 328 -7.83 -13.33 -3.50
CA ALA A 328 -8.30 -12.75 -4.75
C ALA A 328 -9.62 -11.97 -4.60
N ALA A 329 -10.57 -12.47 -3.81
CA ALA A 329 -11.83 -11.78 -3.52
C ALA A 329 -11.59 -10.43 -2.83
N MET A 330 -10.71 -10.40 -1.82
CA MET A 330 -10.35 -9.16 -1.13
C MET A 330 -9.63 -8.18 -2.05
N LEU A 331 -8.67 -8.64 -2.85
CA LEU A 331 -7.96 -7.81 -3.82
C LEU A 331 -8.90 -7.22 -4.89
N GLN A 332 -9.86 -8.00 -5.40
CA GLN A 332 -10.92 -7.49 -6.29
C GLN A 332 -11.76 -6.40 -5.63
N ALA A 333 -12.12 -6.57 -4.35
CA ALA A 333 -12.89 -5.58 -3.60
C ALA A 333 -12.10 -4.29 -3.34
N LEU A 334 -10.76 -4.40 -3.23
CA LEU A 334 -9.83 -3.27 -3.15
C LEU A 334 -9.54 -2.62 -4.51
N GLY A 335 -10.10 -3.14 -5.61
CA GLY A 335 -9.94 -2.59 -6.96
C GLY A 335 -8.61 -2.95 -7.64
N LYS A 336 -7.90 -3.97 -7.12
CA LYS A 336 -6.61 -4.42 -7.67
C LYS A 336 -6.81 -5.40 -8.81
N GLN A 337 -5.83 -5.48 -9.70
CA GLN A 337 -5.78 -6.52 -10.74
C GLN A 337 -5.24 -7.80 -10.12
N VAL A 338 -5.88 -8.93 -10.45
CA VAL A 338 -5.49 -10.24 -9.93
C VAL A 338 -5.47 -11.21 -11.10
N ALA A 339 -4.47 -12.07 -11.15
CA ALA A 339 -4.41 -13.24 -12.03
C ALA A 339 -4.00 -14.46 -11.22
N ILE A 340 -4.38 -15.66 -11.68
CA ILE A 340 -3.89 -16.93 -11.14
C ILE A 340 -2.99 -17.59 -12.18
N VAL A 341 -1.81 -18.07 -11.76
CA VAL A 341 -0.96 -18.97 -12.56
C VAL A 341 -0.99 -20.36 -11.94
N THR A 342 -1.23 -21.37 -12.77
CA THR A 342 -1.32 -22.77 -12.37
C THR A 342 -0.60 -23.67 -13.37
N ASP A 343 -0.39 -24.94 -13.01
CA ASP A 343 0.09 -25.94 -13.95
C ASP A 343 -0.83 -26.04 -15.18
N GLN A 344 -0.24 -26.20 -16.35
CA GLN A 344 -0.93 -26.43 -17.62
C GLN A 344 -1.90 -27.61 -17.54
N ARG A 345 -1.51 -28.68 -16.82
CA ARG A 345 -2.35 -29.87 -16.56
C ARG A 345 -3.58 -29.54 -15.70
N ALA A 346 -3.48 -28.56 -14.80
CA ALA A 346 -4.51 -28.20 -13.84
C ALA A 346 -5.38 -27.00 -14.30
N MET A 347 -5.16 -26.49 -15.52
CA MET A 347 -5.91 -25.36 -16.08
C MET A 347 -7.43 -25.59 -16.07
N ASP A 348 -7.89 -26.75 -16.55
CA ASP A 348 -9.32 -27.05 -16.63
C ASP A 348 -9.98 -27.17 -15.26
N LEU A 349 -9.28 -27.76 -14.29
CA LEU A 349 -9.76 -27.84 -12.90
C LEU A 349 -9.89 -26.44 -12.30
N ASN A 350 -8.82 -25.65 -12.36
CA ASN A 350 -8.80 -24.31 -11.78
C ASN A 350 -9.81 -23.37 -12.44
N LYS A 351 -10.03 -23.53 -13.75
CA LYS A 351 -11.09 -22.80 -14.45
C LYS A 351 -12.47 -23.11 -13.87
N LYS A 352 -12.80 -24.38 -13.65
CA LYS A 352 -14.06 -24.79 -13.02
C LYS A 352 -14.17 -24.26 -11.59
N ILE A 353 -13.09 -24.35 -10.80
CA ILE A 353 -13.06 -23.81 -9.43
C ILE A 353 -13.36 -22.30 -9.42
N ILE A 354 -12.75 -21.53 -10.33
CA ILE A 354 -12.99 -20.08 -10.45
C ILE A 354 -14.45 -19.81 -10.88
N GLU A 355 -14.98 -20.57 -11.84
CA GLU A 355 -16.36 -20.45 -12.30
C GLU A 355 -17.35 -20.72 -11.15
N GLU A 356 -17.15 -21.78 -10.37
CA GLU A 356 -17.94 -22.09 -9.18
C GLU A 356 -17.83 -20.99 -8.12
N ALA A 357 -16.62 -20.49 -7.85
CA ALA A 357 -16.42 -19.41 -6.89
C ALA A 357 -17.17 -18.12 -7.27
N VAL A 358 -17.32 -17.84 -8.57
CA VAL A 358 -18.16 -16.74 -9.05
C VAL A 358 -19.65 -17.05 -8.85
N GLN A 359 -20.11 -18.25 -9.21
CA GLN A 359 -21.50 -18.67 -9.04
C GLN A 359 -21.95 -18.65 -7.57
N LEU A 360 -21.05 -19.03 -6.66
CA LEU A 360 -21.29 -19.04 -5.22
C LEU A 360 -21.22 -17.65 -4.57
N GLY A 361 -20.85 -16.61 -5.32
CA GLY A 361 -20.70 -15.24 -4.82
C GLY A 361 -19.47 -15.03 -3.93
N ILE A 362 -18.46 -15.90 -4.05
CA ILE A 362 -17.17 -15.75 -3.36
C ILE A 362 -16.30 -14.74 -4.10
N LEU A 363 -16.21 -14.90 -5.42
CA LEU A 363 -15.59 -13.92 -6.33
C LEU A 363 -16.65 -13.02 -6.95
N LYS A 364 -16.33 -11.74 -7.10
CA LYS A 364 -17.21 -10.77 -7.76
C LYS A 364 -17.23 -10.97 -9.27
N LYS A 365 -16.09 -11.35 -9.85
CA LYS A 365 -15.90 -11.60 -11.28
C LYS A 365 -14.86 -12.69 -11.50
N PRO A 366 -14.86 -13.36 -12.67
CA PRO A 366 -13.81 -14.30 -13.04
C PRO A 366 -12.42 -13.67 -12.99
N ILE A 367 -11.41 -14.49 -12.68
CA ILE A 367 -10.00 -14.10 -12.62
C ILE A 367 -9.29 -14.66 -13.86
N PRO A 368 -8.43 -13.89 -14.54
CA PRO A 368 -7.54 -14.41 -15.57
C PRO A 368 -6.73 -15.61 -15.06
N LEU A 369 -6.84 -16.74 -15.75
CA LEU A 369 -6.09 -17.95 -15.47
C LEU A 369 -4.97 -18.09 -16.51
N LEU A 370 -3.74 -18.22 -16.04
CA LEU A 370 -2.52 -18.28 -16.83
C LEU A 370 -1.80 -19.61 -16.56
N SER A 371 -1.00 -20.05 -17.52
CA SER A 371 0.01 -21.09 -17.33
C SER A 371 1.38 -20.53 -17.67
N TYR A 372 2.41 -21.11 -17.07
CA TYR A 372 3.81 -20.79 -17.33
C TYR A 372 4.55 -22.04 -17.77
N GLN A 373 5.36 -21.92 -18.80
CA GLN A 373 6.24 -22.96 -19.32
C GLN A 373 7.61 -22.35 -19.62
N ARG A 374 8.67 -23.10 -19.36
CA ARG A 374 10.02 -22.72 -19.77
C ARG A 374 10.22 -23.07 -21.25
N GLU A 375 10.27 -22.04 -22.09
CA GLU A 375 10.62 -22.16 -23.52
C GLU A 375 12.07 -21.72 -23.78
N SER A 376 12.57 -20.76 -23.01
CA SER A 376 13.93 -20.23 -23.05
C SER A 376 14.37 -19.75 -21.66
N ALA A 377 15.64 -19.33 -21.53
CA ALA A 377 16.15 -18.76 -20.29
C ALA A 377 15.41 -17.46 -19.86
N ASP A 378 14.84 -16.74 -20.82
CA ASP A 378 14.18 -15.45 -20.59
C ASP A 378 12.66 -15.59 -20.39
N SER A 379 12.10 -16.80 -20.45
CA SER A 379 10.65 -17.03 -20.37
C SER A 379 10.02 -16.41 -19.11
N ALA A 380 10.71 -16.45 -17.96
CA ALA A 380 10.21 -15.85 -16.72
C ALA A 380 10.13 -14.32 -16.80
N PHE A 381 11.16 -13.66 -17.36
CA PHE A 381 11.16 -12.21 -17.58
C PHE A 381 10.07 -11.81 -18.58
N MET A 382 9.95 -12.54 -19.69
CA MET A 382 8.89 -12.30 -20.68
C MET A 382 7.48 -12.48 -20.08
N PHE A 383 7.34 -13.38 -19.12
CA PHE A 383 6.08 -13.59 -18.41
C PHE A 383 5.78 -12.46 -17.43
N LEU A 384 6.76 -12.04 -16.63
CA LEU A 384 6.57 -11.06 -15.56
C LEU A 384 6.63 -9.61 -16.04
N CYS A 385 7.22 -9.33 -17.19
CA CYS A 385 7.47 -7.98 -17.68
C CYS A 385 6.91 -7.75 -19.08
N GLU A 386 6.48 -6.52 -19.36
CA GLU A 386 6.02 -6.15 -20.70
C GLU A 386 7.17 -6.29 -21.72
N ASN A 387 7.04 -7.26 -22.63
CA ASN A 387 8.08 -7.63 -23.60
C ASN A 387 9.44 -7.95 -22.94
N GLY A 388 9.43 -8.47 -21.71
CA GLY A 388 10.66 -8.81 -20.99
C GLY A 388 11.43 -7.63 -20.39
N ASN A 389 10.88 -6.40 -20.41
CA ASN A 389 11.55 -5.23 -19.86
C ASN A 389 11.41 -5.16 -18.32
N PRO A 390 12.48 -5.36 -17.52
CA PRO A 390 12.39 -5.35 -16.06
C PRO A 390 11.89 -4.03 -15.45
N GLY A 391 12.02 -2.90 -16.17
CA GLY A 391 11.48 -1.61 -15.73
C GLY A 391 9.96 -1.46 -15.93
N ARG A 392 9.28 -2.46 -16.49
CA ARG A 392 7.83 -2.48 -16.74
C ARG A 392 7.23 -3.82 -16.30
N PRO A 393 7.23 -4.11 -14.99
CA PRO A 393 6.62 -5.33 -14.47
C PRO A 393 5.10 -5.33 -14.72
N ARG A 394 4.56 -6.50 -15.02
CA ARG A 394 3.11 -6.76 -15.19
C ARG A 394 2.42 -6.99 -13.85
N PHE A 395 3.18 -7.43 -12.85
CA PHE A 395 2.73 -7.74 -11.50
C PHE A 395 3.65 -7.07 -10.50
N ASP A 396 3.08 -6.42 -9.48
CA ASP A 396 3.86 -5.80 -8.40
C ASP A 396 4.10 -6.76 -7.24
N HIS A 397 3.27 -7.82 -7.14
CA HIS A 397 3.36 -8.82 -6.09
C HIS A 397 3.00 -10.22 -6.57
N LEU A 398 3.76 -11.24 -6.15
CA LEU A 398 3.50 -12.65 -6.41
C LEU A 398 3.15 -13.35 -5.08
N VAL A 399 2.14 -14.21 -5.09
CA VAL A 399 1.74 -15.01 -3.93
C VAL A 399 1.73 -16.48 -4.30
N ALA A 400 2.48 -17.30 -3.57
CA ALA A 400 2.36 -18.75 -3.60
C ALA A 400 1.64 -19.20 -2.33
N ILE A 401 0.61 -20.02 -2.48
CA ILE A 401 -0.15 -20.58 -1.37
C ILE A 401 -0.44 -22.04 -1.64
N GLU A 402 0.11 -22.93 -0.80
CA GLU A 402 0.08 -24.38 -1.02
C GLU A 402 0.45 -24.75 -2.46
N ARG A 403 1.56 -24.18 -2.91
CA ARG A 403 2.16 -24.48 -4.21
C ARG A 403 3.40 -25.30 -3.96
N ALA A 404 3.54 -26.46 -4.60
CA ALA A 404 4.76 -27.27 -4.49
C ALA A 404 6.01 -26.43 -4.85
N GLY A 405 7.00 -26.45 -3.97
CA GLY A 405 8.25 -25.70 -4.12
C GLY A 405 9.41 -26.58 -4.54
N MET A 406 10.32 -26.03 -5.35
CA MET A 406 11.50 -26.73 -5.81
C MET A 406 12.48 -26.97 -4.64
N ALA A 407 12.88 -28.23 -4.43
CA ALA A 407 13.91 -28.61 -3.46
C ALA A 407 15.32 -28.39 -4.01
N ALA A 408 16.33 -28.51 -3.15
CA ALA A 408 17.74 -28.20 -3.47
C ALA A 408 18.36 -29.05 -4.60
N ASP A 409 17.76 -30.19 -4.95
CA ASP A 409 18.17 -31.06 -6.06
C ASP A 409 17.41 -30.77 -7.38
N GLY A 410 16.57 -29.73 -7.39
CA GLY A 410 15.74 -29.35 -8.53
C GLY A 410 14.52 -30.25 -8.75
N ASN A 411 14.16 -31.09 -7.77
CA ASN A 411 12.92 -31.88 -7.77
C ASN A 411 11.84 -31.26 -6.88
N TYR A 412 10.65 -31.86 -6.92
CA TYR A 412 9.50 -31.45 -6.11
C TYR A 412 9.05 -32.67 -5.32
N TYR A 413 8.81 -32.49 -4.03
CA TYR A 413 8.45 -33.59 -3.13
C TYR A 413 7.20 -33.25 -2.33
N ASN A 414 6.31 -34.22 -2.15
CA ASN A 414 5.29 -34.11 -1.11
C ASN A 414 5.89 -34.44 0.27
N ALA A 415 5.14 -34.21 1.34
CA ALA A 415 5.56 -34.49 2.73
C ALA A 415 6.00 -35.95 2.98
N ARG A 416 5.58 -36.90 2.13
CA ARG A 416 5.97 -38.31 2.18
C ARG A 416 7.26 -38.62 1.43
N LYS A 417 8.01 -37.60 0.97
CA LYS A 417 9.25 -37.71 0.19
C LYS A 417 9.03 -38.37 -1.19
N VAL A 418 7.81 -38.33 -1.72
CA VAL A 418 7.52 -38.83 -3.08
C VAL A 418 7.81 -37.70 -4.07
N ASN A 419 8.61 -37.99 -5.09
CA ASN A 419 8.92 -37.04 -6.14
C ASN A 419 7.70 -36.85 -7.07
N ILE A 420 7.22 -35.61 -7.17
CA ILE A 420 6.04 -35.21 -7.95
C ILE A 420 6.39 -34.29 -9.12
N LYS A 421 7.68 -34.17 -9.49
CA LYS A 421 8.16 -33.27 -10.56
C LYS A 421 7.42 -33.41 -11.89
N HIS A 422 6.96 -34.62 -12.22
CA HIS A 422 6.20 -34.90 -13.44
C HIS A 422 4.77 -34.30 -13.45
N LEU A 423 4.30 -33.76 -12.33
CA LEU A 423 2.97 -33.16 -12.16
C LEU A 423 3.01 -31.64 -11.96
N VAL A 424 4.21 -31.06 -11.86
CA VAL A 424 4.47 -29.69 -11.40
C VAL A 424 5.27 -28.95 -12.46
N ASP A 425 4.68 -27.88 -13.00
CA ASP A 425 5.35 -26.92 -13.88
C ASP A 425 6.29 -26.01 -13.08
N PRO A 426 7.37 -25.50 -13.69
CA PRO A 426 8.42 -24.78 -12.97
C PRO A 426 8.06 -23.31 -12.66
N ILE A 427 6.90 -23.09 -12.03
CA ILE A 427 6.39 -21.77 -11.64
C ILE A 427 7.35 -21.05 -10.67
N ASP A 428 8.15 -21.79 -9.90
CA ASP A 428 9.22 -21.30 -9.03
C ASP A 428 10.20 -20.36 -9.77
N GLU A 429 10.40 -20.55 -11.07
CA GLU A 429 11.24 -19.68 -11.89
C GLU A 429 10.74 -18.23 -11.93
N LEU A 430 9.42 -18.02 -11.79
CA LEU A 430 8.84 -16.68 -11.68
C LEU A 430 9.27 -16.02 -10.36
N PHE A 431 9.35 -16.77 -9.27
CA PHE A 431 9.79 -16.24 -7.97
C PHE A 431 11.29 -15.93 -7.99
N LEU A 432 12.10 -16.80 -8.59
CA LEU A 432 13.53 -16.56 -8.77
C LEU A 432 13.79 -15.32 -9.66
N ALA A 433 13.06 -15.17 -10.76
CA ALA A 433 13.18 -14.00 -11.62
C ALA A 433 12.73 -12.71 -10.89
N ALA A 434 11.64 -12.76 -10.13
CA ALA A 434 11.12 -11.63 -9.37
C ALA A 434 12.14 -11.02 -8.40
N GLN A 435 13.02 -11.83 -7.78
CA GLN A 435 14.10 -11.35 -6.91
C GLN A 435 15.08 -10.40 -7.61
N THR A 436 15.12 -10.43 -8.95
CA THR A 436 16.03 -9.60 -9.77
C THR A 436 15.30 -8.49 -10.53
N ILE A 437 13.98 -8.39 -10.40
CA ILE A 437 13.15 -7.40 -11.08
C ILE A 437 12.70 -6.36 -10.04
N PRO A 438 13.25 -5.13 -10.07
CA PRO A 438 12.86 -4.08 -9.13
C PRO A 438 11.35 -3.85 -9.13
N GLY A 439 10.78 -3.70 -7.94
CA GLY A 439 9.35 -3.41 -7.76
C GLY A 439 8.43 -4.62 -7.71
N ILE A 440 8.96 -5.84 -7.93
CA ILE A 440 8.21 -7.06 -7.68
C ILE A 440 8.56 -7.59 -6.29
N THR A 441 7.54 -7.85 -5.46
CA THR A 441 7.70 -8.52 -4.16
C THR A 441 7.00 -9.88 -4.16
N THR A 442 7.41 -10.79 -3.28
CA THR A 442 6.97 -12.18 -3.26
C THR A 442 6.52 -12.61 -1.86
N THR A 443 5.43 -13.37 -1.79
CA THR A 443 4.94 -13.99 -0.56
C THR A 443 4.74 -15.49 -0.77
N GLY A 444 5.31 -16.32 0.11
CA GLY A 444 5.00 -17.74 0.23
C GLY A 444 4.12 -18.02 1.45
N VAL A 445 3.11 -18.86 1.29
CA VAL A 445 2.24 -19.36 2.35
C VAL A 445 2.29 -20.89 2.32
N GLY A 446 2.68 -21.49 3.43
CA GLY A 446 2.86 -22.94 3.53
C GLY A 446 2.68 -23.47 4.96
N ASP A 447 2.46 -24.78 5.04
CA ASP A 447 2.24 -25.52 6.29
C ASP A 447 3.15 -26.76 6.46
N GLY A 448 4.03 -27.04 5.49
CA GLY A 448 4.91 -28.21 5.46
C GLY A 448 6.38 -27.86 5.26
N GLY A 449 6.69 -26.68 4.69
CA GLY A 449 8.05 -26.25 4.37
C GLY A 449 8.54 -26.72 3.00
N ASN A 450 7.73 -27.50 2.27
CA ASN A 450 7.97 -27.95 0.90
C ASN A 450 7.17 -27.13 -0.12
N GLU A 451 6.60 -26.01 0.32
CA GLU A 451 5.84 -25.08 -0.51
C GLU A 451 6.72 -23.94 -1.03
N LEU A 452 6.40 -23.42 -2.21
CA LEU A 452 7.09 -22.31 -2.85
C LEU A 452 7.10 -21.06 -1.96
N GLY A 453 8.29 -20.51 -1.75
CA GLY A 453 8.52 -19.37 -0.86
C GLY A 453 8.89 -19.74 0.57
N MET A 454 8.88 -21.03 0.92
CA MET A 454 9.33 -21.54 2.23
C MET A 454 10.86 -21.64 2.36
N GLY A 455 11.65 -21.34 1.31
CA GLY A 455 13.11 -21.40 1.36
C GLY A 455 13.72 -20.56 2.49
N LYS A 456 13.08 -19.43 2.85
CA LYS A 456 13.48 -18.54 3.96
C LYS A 456 13.49 -19.22 5.34
N VAL A 457 12.80 -20.36 5.48
CA VAL A 457 12.76 -21.19 6.70
C VAL A 457 13.34 -22.59 6.48
N LYS A 458 14.03 -22.83 5.36
CA LYS A 458 14.60 -24.12 4.95
C LYS A 458 15.41 -24.83 6.03
N ASP A 459 16.27 -24.10 6.75
CA ASP A 459 17.08 -24.70 7.82
C ASP A 459 16.23 -25.21 8.98
N ALA A 460 15.17 -24.49 9.33
CA ALA A 460 14.22 -24.93 10.34
C ALA A 460 13.41 -26.14 9.84
N VAL A 461 13.03 -26.16 8.55
CA VAL A 461 12.35 -27.31 7.92
C VAL A 461 13.22 -28.55 8.01
N LYS A 462 14.48 -28.48 7.59
CA LYS A 462 15.45 -29.59 7.66
C LYS A 462 15.60 -30.17 9.07
N LYS A 463 15.53 -29.33 10.09
CA LYS A 463 15.76 -29.71 11.48
C LYS A 463 14.51 -30.24 12.18
N HIS A 464 13.34 -29.70 11.86
CA HIS A 464 12.13 -29.89 12.66
C HIS A 464 11.00 -30.60 11.93
N ILE A 465 11.01 -30.61 10.61
CA ILE A 465 9.96 -31.27 9.81
C ILE A 465 10.44 -32.65 9.37
N LYS A 466 9.53 -33.63 9.46
CA LYS A 466 9.78 -34.99 9.00
C LYS A 466 10.14 -35.00 7.50
N ASN A 467 11.23 -35.68 7.14
CA ASN A 467 11.82 -35.69 5.79
C ASN A 467 12.32 -34.32 5.31
N GLY A 468 12.43 -33.32 6.19
CA GLY A 468 12.84 -31.96 5.84
C GLY A 468 14.21 -31.87 5.17
N ASP A 469 15.09 -32.86 5.41
CA ASP A 469 16.40 -32.98 4.74
C ASP A 469 16.29 -33.09 3.21
N VAL A 470 15.16 -33.60 2.70
CA VAL A 470 14.89 -33.76 1.26
C VAL A 470 13.80 -32.84 0.76
N ILE A 471 12.70 -32.69 1.50
CA ILE A 471 11.52 -32.00 0.98
C ILE A 471 11.61 -30.48 1.07
N ALA A 472 12.54 -29.93 1.87
CA ALA A 472 12.59 -28.49 2.10
C ALA A 472 12.75 -27.71 0.79
N CYS A 473 11.82 -26.77 0.58
CA CYS A 473 11.86 -25.84 -0.53
C CYS A 473 13.16 -25.02 -0.47
N ASP A 474 13.75 -24.79 -1.65
CA ASP A 474 14.97 -24.01 -1.82
C ASP A 474 14.70 -22.57 -2.25
N VAL A 475 13.47 -22.29 -2.71
CA VAL A 475 13.09 -20.99 -3.27
C VAL A 475 12.51 -20.11 -2.18
N GLU A 476 13.21 -19.02 -1.89
CA GLU A 476 12.82 -18.04 -0.89
C GLU A 476 11.87 -16.97 -1.47
N ALA A 477 10.89 -16.56 -0.66
CA ALA A 477 10.09 -15.38 -0.90
C ALA A 477 10.51 -14.24 0.05
N ASP A 478 10.19 -12.99 -0.31
CA ASP A 478 10.44 -11.83 0.55
C ASP A 478 9.71 -11.97 1.88
N PHE A 479 8.48 -12.50 1.83
CA PHE A 479 7.67 -12.82 2.99
C PHE A 479 7.27 -14.30 3.01
N THR A 480 7.41 -14.93 4.17
CA THR A 480 7.12 -16.36 4.38
C THR A 480 6.12 -16.50 5.51
N ILE A 481 4.85 -16.71 5.18
CA ILE A 481 3.76 -16.90 6.14
C ILE A 481 3.61 -18.39 6.42
N VAL A 482 3.82 -18.76 7.68
CA VAL A 482 3.62 -20.14 8.15
C VAL A 482 2.24 -20.25 8.81
N ALA A 483 1.42 -21.17 8.33
CA ALA A 483 0.10 -21.47 8.88
C ALA A 483 -0.04 -22.97 9.16
N GLY A 484 -0.91 -23.36 10.08
CA GLY A 484 -1.24 -24.77 10.34
C GLY A 484 -1.95 -25.46 9.20
N VAL A 485 -2.60 -24.67 8.33
CA VAL A 485 -3.24 -25.05 7.07
C VAL A 485 -3.09 -23.82 6.18
N SER A 486 -2.59 -23.98 4.95
CA SER A 486 -2.26 -22.87 4.05
C SER A 486 -3.48 -21.98 3.76
N ASN A 487 -4.67 -22.56 3.64
CA ASN A 487 -5.95 -21.85 3.52
C ASN A 487 -6.14 -20.79 4.62
N TRP A 488 -5.76 -21.09 5.86
CA TRP A 488 -5.85 -20.13 6.97
C TRP A 488 -4.93 -18.94 6.77
N GLY A 489 -3.73 -19.16 6.22
CA GLY A 489 -2.83 -18.08 5.81
C GLY A 489 -3.48 -17.15 4.78
N GLY A 490 -4.16 -17.73 3.77
CA GLY A 490 -4.93 -16.95 2.79
C GLY A 490 -6.07 -16.13 3.41
N TYR A 491 -6.82 -16.71 4.35
CA TYR A 491 -7.86 -15.99 5.08
C TYR A 491 -7.29 -14.85 5.93
N ALA A 492 -6.17 -15.08 6.61
CA ALA A 492 -5.51 -14.07 7.42
C ALA A 492 -4.97 -12.91 6.56
N ILE A 493 -4.45 -13.17 5.36
CA ILE A 493 -4.09 -12.12 4.40
C ILE A 493 -5.33 -11.29 4.02
N ALA A 494 -6.46 -11.93 3.70
CA ALA A 494 -7.69 -11.22 3.39
C ALA A 494 -8.17 -10.35 4.57
N CYS A 495 -8.16 -10.87 5.79
CA CYS A 495 -8.49 -10.11 7.00
C CYS A 495 -7.49 -8.97 7.29
N ALA A 496 -6.19 -9.20 7.06
CA ALA A 496 -5.16 -8.20 7.25
C ALA A 496 -5.29 -7.05 6.26
N LEU A 497 -5.51 -7.33 4.97
CA LEU A 497 -5.80 -6.33 3.94
C LEU A 497 -7.04 -5.49 4.29
N TYR A 498 -8.10 -6.12 4.81
CA TYR A 498 -9.28 -5.42 5.30
C TYR A 498 -8.96 -4.50 6.49
N ALA A 499 -8.20 -4.98 7.48
CA ALA A 499 -7.77 -4.21 8.64
C ALA A 499 -6.91 -3.01 8.25
N LEU A 500 -5.97 -3.20 7.33
CA LEU A 500 -5.15 -2.13 6.75
C LEU A 500 -5.99 -1.10 6.03
N ARG A 501 -6.98 -1.52 5.24
CA ARG A 501 -7.87 -0.59 4.53
C ARG A 501 -8.75 0.23 5.47
N CYS A 502 -9.09 -0.31 6.64
CA CYS A 502 -9.84 0.39 7.68
C CYS A 502 -8.96 1.28 8.59
N CYS A 503 -7.64 1.11 8.55
CA CYS A 503 -6.67 1.92 9.28
C CYS A 503 -6.51 3.30 8.61
N GLN A 504 -6.91 4.39 9.30
CA GLN A 504 -6.91 5.73 8.73
C GLN A 504 -5.51 6.23 8.33
N SER A 505 -4.47 5.95 9.14
CA SER A 505 -3.10 6.36 8.80
C SER A 505 -2.57 5.63 7.57
N HIS A 506 -2.85 4.33 7.46
CA HIS A 506 -2.45 3.54 6.31
C HIS A 506 -3.21 3.93 5.04
N GLU A 507 -4.54 4.08 5.15
CA GLU A 507 -5.39 4.51 4.04
C GLU A 507 -4.95 5.86 3.49
N ARG A 508 -4.72 6.84 4.37
CA ARG A 508 -4.21 8.16 4.00
C ARG A 508 -2.87 8.07 3.29
N TYR A 509 -1.98 7.21 3.77
CA TYR A 509 -0.67 6.99 3.17
C TYR A 509 -0.77 6.40 1.75
N LEU A 510 -1.62 5.38 1.56
CA LEU A 510 -1.86 4.76 0.25
C LEU A 510 -2.42 5.76 -0.78
N ARG A 511 -3.40 6.60 -0.38
CA ARG A 511 -3.94 7.64 -1.27
C ARG A 511 -3.00 8.85 -1.45
N ARG A 512 -1.81 8.82 -0.84
CA ARG A 512 -0.84 9.94 -0.80
C ARG A 512 -1.44 11.24 -0.25
N ALA A 513 -2.41 11.12 0.66
CA ALA A 513 -3.22 12.22 1.20
C ALA A 513 -4.01 13.04 0.16
N VAL A 514 -4.38 12.41 -0.95
CA VAL A 514 -5.14 13.03 -2.04
C VAL A 514 -6.42 12.23 -2.29
N GLY A 515 -7.51 12.88 -2.69
CA GLY A 515 -8.82 12.25 -2.85
C GLY A 515 -9.55 11.95 -1.54
N PHE A 516 -10.78 11.44 -1.66
CA PHE A 516 -11.66 11.13 -0.54
C PHE A 516 -11.35 9.76 0.08
N ALA A 517 -11.49 9.69 1.40
CA ALA A 517 -11.47 8.41 2.10
C ALA A 517 -12.67 7.54 1.65
N PRO A 518 -12.45 6.28 1.28
CA PRO A 518 -13.51 5.37 0.85
C PRO A 518 -14.41 4.93 2.01
N SER A 519 -15.66 4.55 1.69
CA SER A 519 -16.61 4.03 2.67
C SER A 519 -16.22 2.63 3.18
N ARG A 520 -16.16 2.46 4.51
CA ARG A 520 -15.73 1.21 5.18
C ARG A 520 -16.61 -0.01 4.89
N ARG A 521 -17.86 0.18 4.45
CA ARG A 521 -18.82 -0.94 4.25
C ARG A 521 -18.63 -1.69 2.93
N LEU A 522 -17.78 -1.19 2.03
CA LEU A 522 -17.64 -1.74 0.68
C LEU A 522 -16.90 -3.10 0.63
N TRP A 523 -16.07 -3.42 1.62
CA TRP A 523 -15.18 -4.58 1.56
C TRP A 523 -15.58 -5.75 2.46
N LEU A 524 -16.50 -5.51 3.41
CA LEU A 524 -16.96 -6.55 4.33
C LEU A 524 -17.47 -7.82 3.61
N PRO A 525 -18.23 -7.71 2.49
CA PRO A 525 -18.67 -8.88 1.75
C PRO A 525 -17.55 -9.69 1.09
N ALA A 526 -16.31 -9.19 1.02
CA ALA A 526 -15.18 -9.89 0.45
C ALA A 526 -14.38 -10.73 1.47
N LEU A 527 -14.63 -10.54 2.77
CA LEU A 527 -14.00 -11.36 3.80
C LEU A 527 -14.41 -12.85 3.66
N PRO A 528 -13.54 -13.78 4.11
CA PRO A 528 -13.92 -15.18 4.24
C PRO A 528 -15.09 -15.32 5.22
N SER A 529 -15.85 -16.40 5.12
CA SER A 529 -16.87 -16.75 6.10
C SER A 529 -17.10 -18.25 6.09
N VAL A 530 -17.59 -18.79 7.21
CA VAL A 530 -17.90 -20.23 7.32
C VAL A 530 -18.84 -20.67 6.20
N ALA A 531 -19.87 -19.88 5.90
CA ALA A 531 -20.84 -20.20 4.86
C ALA A 531 -20.23 -20.20 3.44
N LYS A 532 -19.27 -19.32 3.15
CA LYS A 532 -18.57 -19.32 1.85
C LYS A 532 -17.64 -20.52 1.74
N GLU A 533 -16.89 -20.78 2.80
CA GLU A 533 -15.94 -21.89 2.82
C GLU A 533 -16.65 -23.23 2.71
N GLU A 534 -17.76 -23.40 3.42
CA GLU A 534 -18.56 -24.63 3.35
C GLU A 534 -19.04 -24.90 1.91
N LYS A 535 -19.51 -23.86 1.22
CA LYS A 535 -19.95 -23.97 -0.19
C LYS A 535 -18.78 -24.29 -1.12
N LEU A 536 -17.65 -23.63 -0.93
CA LEU A 536 -16.46 -23.85 -1.75
C LEU A 536 -15.89 -25.25 -1.57
N LEU A 537 -15.73 -25.71 -0.33
CA LEU A 537 -15.25 -27.05 -0.05
C LEU A 537 -16.18 -28.13 -0.62
N LYS A 538 -17.51 -27.93 -0.54
CA LYS A 538 -18.49 -28.79 -1.22
C LYS A 538 -18.27 -28.83 -2.74
N ALA A 539 -18.02 -27.68 -3.36
CA ALA A 539 -17.73 -27.62 -4.80
C ALA A 539 -16.40 -28.33 -5.14
N LEU A 540 -15.35 -28.15 -4.34
CA LEU A 540 -14.07 -28.86 -4.50
C LEU A 540 -14.25 -30.38 -4.42
N VAL A 541 -15.01 -30.86 -3.43
CA VAL A 541 -15.34 -32.28 -3.28
C VAL A 541 -16.12 -32.80 -4.50
N GLN A 542 -17.08 -32.04 -5.03
CA GLN A 542 -17.83 -32.40 -6.24
C GLN A 542 -16.94 -32.45 -7.49
N LEU A 543 -15.91 -31.60 -7.56
CA LEU A 543 -14.89 -31.60 -8.60
C LEU A 543 -13.82 -32.69 -8.41
N GLY A 544 -13.92 -33.48 -7.34
CA GLY A 544 -13.00 -34.58 -7.04
C GLY A 544 -11.70 -34.15 -6.37
N VAL A 545 -11.59 -32.92 -5.88
CA VAL A 545 -10.42 -32.44 -5.11
C VAL A 545 -10.48 -33.00 -3.70
N ARG A 546 -9.37 -33.55 -3.21
CA ARG A 546 -9.32 -34.37 -1.99
C ARG A 546 -8.50 -33.73 -0.88
N SER A 547 -8.67 -34.22 0.34
CA SER A 547 -7.78 -33.87 1.43
C SER A 547 -6.35 -34.37 1.17
N GLY A 548 -5.35 -33.50 1.32
CA GLY A 548 -3.92 -33.82 1.14
C GLY A 548 -3.44 -34.98 2.00
N LYS A 549 -3.88 -35.03 3.25
CA LYS A 549 -3.43 -36.04 4.22
C LYS A 549 -4.09 -37.41 4.01
N THR A 550 -5.41 -37.44 3.80
CA THR A 550 -6.22 -38.69 3.85
C THR A 550 -6.65 -39.21 2.48
N ALA A 551 -6.55 -38.38 1.43
CA ALA A 551 -7.14 -38.62 0.11
C ALA A 551 -8.68 -38.74 0.11
N SER A 552 -9.34 -38.33 1.20
CA SER A 552 -10.80 -38.42 1.32
C SER A 552 -11.51 -37.34 0.49
N LEU A 553 -12.77 -37.62 0.15
CA LEU A 553 -13.74 -36.67 -0.41
C LEU A 553 -14.75 -36.21 0.66
N GLU A 554 -14.29 -36.14 1.91
CA GLU A 554 -15.12 -35.68 3.02
C GLU A 554 -14.96 -34.17 3.23
N MET A 555 -15.82 -33.61 4.08
CA MET A 555 -15.74 -32.20 4.49
C MET A 555 -14.57 -31.99 5.47
N GLU A 556 -13.35 -32.11 4.96
CA GLU A 556 -12.10 -31.91 5.70
C GLU A 556 -11.00 -31.34 4.80
N VAL A 557 -10.01 -30.69 5.40
CA VAL A 557 -8.76 -30.26 4.74
C VAL A 557 -7.62 -30.79 5.59
N ASP A 558 -6.62 -31.42 4.98
CA ASP A 558 -5.49 -32.06 5.69
C ASP A 558 -5.83 -33.03 6.83
N GLY A 559 -6.92 -33.78 6.68
CA GLY A 559 -7.41 -34.70 7.70
C GLY A 559 -7.96 -34.01 8.94
N LEU A 560 -8.27 -32.71 8.84
CA LEU A 560 -8.92 -31.93 9.88
C LEU A 560 -10.37 -31.65 9.47
N PRO A 561 -11.36 -31.98 10.32
CA PRO A 561 -12.78 -31.84 9.96
C PRO A 561 -13.19 -30.37 9.83
N PHE A 562 -13.97 -30.06 8.80
CA PHE A 562 -14.44 -28.71 8.50
C PHE A 562 -15.19 -28.07 9.68
N TYR A 563 -16.26 -28.73 10.14
CA TYR A 563 -17.19 -28.14 11.13
C TYR A 563 -16.61 -28.01 12.55
N ASN A 564 -15.59 -28.77 12.89
CA ASN A 564 -14.99 -28.77 14.24
C ASN A 564 -13.64 -28.04 14.29
N THR A 565 -13.05 -27.72 13.13
CA THR A 565 -11.71 -27.13 13.07
C THR A 565 -11.69 -25.87 12.21
N HIS A 566 -11.98 -26.00 10.91
CA HIS A 566 -11.83 -24.90 9.96
C HIS A 566 -12.88 -23.81 10.16
N SER A 567 -14.14 -24.19 10.42
CA SER A 567 -15.22 -23.23 10.73
C SER A 567 -14.87 -22.37 11.95
N LEU A 568 -14.42 -22.99 13.04
CA LEU A 568 -14.01 -22.30 14.27
C LEU A 568 -12.79 -21.41 14.05
N MET A 569 -11.86 -21.82 13.18
CA MET A 569 -10.72 -20.96 12.81
C MET A 569 -11.21 -19.72 12.06
N ILE A 570 -12.09 -19.88 11.07
CA ILE A 570 -12.65 -18.75 10.31
C ILE A 570 -13.40 -17.79 11.24
N GLU A 571 -14.19 -18.30 12.19
CA GLU A 571 -14.88 -17.47 13.19
C GLU A 571 -13.92 -16.69 14.09
N LYS A 572 -12.75 -17.27 14.44
CA LYS A 572 -11.72 -16.58 15.24
C LYS A 572 -10.97 -15.50 14.47
N LEU A 573 -10.85 -15.64 13.14
CA LEU A 573 -10.14 -14.69 12.28
C LEU A 573 -10.98 -13.44 11.95
N LEU A 574 -12.31 -13.52 12.05
CA LEU A 574 -13.26 -12.43 11.80
C LEU A 574 -13.57 -11.64 13.08
#